data_AF-A0A814DZR1-F1
#
_entry.id   AF-A0A814DZR1-F1
#
_cell.length_a   1.000
_cell.length_b   1.000
_cell.length_c   1.000
_cell.angle_alpha   90.00
_cell.angle_beta   90.00
_cell.angle_gamma   90.00
#
_symmetry.space_group_name_H-M   'P 1'
#
loop_
_entity.id
_entity.type
_entity.pdbx_description
1 polymer ?
#
loop_
_entity_poly.entity_id
_entity_poly.type
_entity_poly.pdbx_seq_one_letter_code
_entity_poly.pdbx_strand_id
1 'polypeptide(L)'
;MRIGTITQTEKDNYDMFCKVITNGQIPVICVITGCENEDPMSEWVITNESTFSRNEMTFNAMVGTCFAKGGRFEQNYRPLREESATMVWEAIMAHSARVPVDFLRQSGGFSAVVRRVWNHFCNWIGQNAWRWINQHVRDMLVRLGFTSDEAGEVAQQFD
;
A
#
# COMPACT_ATOMS: atom_id res chain seq x y z
N MET A 1 19.82 8.28 -8.49
CA MET A 1 19.31 7.65 -7.25
C MET A 1 19.52 6.14 -7.43
N ARG A 2 19.79 5.33 -6.40
CA ARG A 2 19.96 3.88 -6.59
C ARG A 2 18.67 3.18 -6.15
N ILE A 3 18.18 2.23 -6.95
CA ILE A 3 16.98 1.47 -6.58
C ILE A 3 17.27 0.68 -5.30
N GLY A 4 16.40 0.83 -4.30
CA GLY A 4 16.52 0.17 -3.00
C GLY A 4 16.12 -1.31 -3.06
N THR A 5 16.59 -2.08 -2.08
CA THR A 5 16.11 -3.44 -1.83
C THR A 5 14.79 -3.39 -1.07
N ILE A 6 13.88 -4.34 -1.34
CA ILE A 6 12.61 -4.46 -0.61
C ILE A 6 12.89 -4.56 0.90
N THR A 7 12.45 -3.54 1.61
CA THR A 7 12.55 -3.42 3.07
C THR A 7 11.37 -4.11 3.75
N GLN A 8 11.53 -4.45 5.03
CA GLN A 8 10.41 -4.99 5.82
C GLN A 8 9.26 -3.98 5.90
N THR A 9 9.56 -2.69 6.02
CA THR A 9 8.56 -1.61 6.05
C THR A 9 7.72 -1.56 4.77
N GLU A 10 8.30 -1.79 3.59
CA GLU A 10 7.54 -1.84 2.34
C GLU A 10 6.58 -3.05 2.29
N LYS A 11 6.98 -4.20 2.86
CA LYS A 11 6.10 -5.37 2.99
C LYS A 11 4.96 -5.09 3.96
N ASP A 12 5.27 -4.53 5.13
CA ASP A 12 4.27 -4.20 6.16
C ASP A 12 3.25 -3.20 5.61
N ASN A 13 3.73 -2.18 4.88
CA ASN A 13 2.85 -1.22 4.19
C ASN A 13 1.98 -1.91 3.14
N TYR A 14 2.55 -2.78 2.31
CA TYR A 14 1.79 -3.51 1.31
C TYR A 14 0.71 -4.38 1.97
N ASP A 15 1.04 -5.12 3.03
CA ASP A 15 0.08 -5.95 3.76
C ASP A 15 -1.05 -5.09 4.36
N MET A 16 -0.71 -3.99 5.03
CA MET A 16 -1.69 -3.10 5.63
C MET A 16 -2.63 -2.47 4.59
N PHE A 17 -2.10 -1.87 3.52
CA PHE A 17 -2.93 -1.15 2.56
C PHE A 17 -3.64 -2.08 1.57
N CYS A 18 -2.93 -3.07 1.04
CA CYS A 18 -3.45 -3.90 -0.06
C CYS A 18 -4.21 -5.13 0.44
N LYS A 19 -3.82 -5.73 1.57
CA LYS A 19 -4.48 -6.92 2.10
C LYS A 19 -5.47 -6.58 3.21
N VAL A 20 -5.12 -5.70 4.16
CA VAL A 20 -5.96 -5.45 5.34
C VAL A 20 -7.06 -4.41 5.06
N ILE A 21 -6.70 -3.25 4.52
CA ILE A 21 -7.64 -2.15 4.27
C ILE A 21 -8.54 -2.46 3.08
N THR A 22 -7.96 -2.70 1.91
CA THR A 22 -8.72 -2.89 0.66
C THR A 22 -9.16 -4.33 0.44
N ASN A 23 -8.72 -5.28 1.27
CA ASN A 23 -9.03 -6.70 1.14
C ASN A 23 -8.72 -7.27 -0.26
N GLY A 24 -7.67 -6.76 -0.91
CA GLY A 24 -7.28 -7.15 -2.27
C GLY A 24 -8.27 -6.76 -3.37
N GLN A 25 -9.27 -5.92 -3.09
CA GLN A 25 -10.32 -5.57 -4.06
C GLN A 25 -9.95 -4.40 -4.97
N ILE A 26 -8.93 -3.62 -4.60
CA ILE A 26 -8.45 -2.48 -5.37
C ILE A 26 -7.24 -2.93 -6.19
N PRO A 27 -7.24 -2.76 -7.53
CA PRO A 27 -6.06 -3.01 -8.34
C PRO A 27 -4.88 -2.16 -7.87
N VAL A 28 -3.71 -2.79 -7.73
CA VAL A 28 -2.49 -2.13 -7.22
C VAL A 28 -1.41 -2.24 -8.28
N ILE A 29 -0.81 -1.10 -8.64
CA ILE A 29 0.39 -1.06 -9.49
C ILE A 29 1.60 -0.68 -8.63
N CYS A 30 2.77 -1.22 -8.97
CA CYS A 30 4.04 -0.85 -8.35
C CYS A 30 4.81 0.08 -9.27
N VAL A 31 5.13 1.28 -8.79
CA VAL A 31 5.97 2.24 -9.51
C VAL A 31 7.35 2.24 -8.87
N ILE A 32 8.34 1.74 -9.60
CA ILE A 32 9.71 1.61 -9.13
C ILE A 32 10.50 2.80 -9.65
N THR A 33 11.02 3.61 -8.74
CA THR A 33 11.80 4.80 -9.07
C THR A 33 13.29 4.50 -9.02
N GLY A 34 14.09 5.17 -9.85
CA GLY A 34 15.55 5.01 -9.82
C GLY A 34 16.11 4.15 -10.95
N CYS A 35 15.29 3.79 -11.94
CA CYS A 35 15.66 2.93 -13.06
C CYS A 35 16.45 3.64 -14.16
N GLU A 36 16.86 4.90 -13.97
CA GLU A 36 17.55 5.70 -14.99
C GLU A 36 18.88 5.12 -15.50
N ASN A 37 19.46 4.12 -14.83
CA ASN A 37 20.71 3.48 -15.22
C ASN A 37 20.51 2.12 -15.91
N GLU A 38 19.26 1.72 -16.12
CA GLU A 38 18.87 0.45 -16.73
C GLU A 38 18.33 0.75 -18.13
N ASP A 39 18.80 0.02 -19.14
CA ASP A 39 18.46 0.27 -20.54
C ASP A 39 17.98 -1.03 -21.22
N PRO A 40 16.66 -1.21 -21.43
CA PRO A 40 15.57 -0.30 -21.08
C PRO A 40 15.26 -0.26 -19.56
N MET A 41 14.60 0.79 -19.07
CA MET A 41 14.23 0.93 -17.63
C MET A 41 13.39 -0.25 -17.09
N SER A 42 12.71 -0.98 -17.97
CA SER A 42 11.94 -2.18 -17.65
C SER A 42 12.81 -3.39 -17.28
N GLU A 43 14.08 -3.41 -17.67
CA GLU A 43 14.99 -4.54 -17.42
C GLU A 43 15.14 -4.83 -15.93
N TRP A 44 15.16 -3.77 -15.10
CA TRP A 44 15.21 -3.93 -13.66
C TRP A 44 13.97 -4.64 -13.12
N VAL A 45 12.79 -4.30 -13.64
CA VAL A 45 11.52 -4.92 -13.24
C VAL A 45 11.58 -6.41 -13.55
N ILE A 46 11.94 -6.77 -14.78
CA ILE A 46 12.02 -8.16 -15.24
C ILE A 46 12.97 -8.97 -14.36
N THR A 47 14.14 -8.40 -14.05
CA THR A 47 15.16 -9.07 -13.24
C THR A 47 14.72 -9.26 -11.78
N ASN A 48 13.96 -8.32 -11.22
CA ASN A 48 13.66 -8.28 -9.78
C ASN A 48 12.22 -8.67 -9.42
N GLU A 49 11.33 -8.87 -10.40
CA GLU A 49 9.91 -9.21 -10.19
C GLU A 49 9.74 -10.41 -9.25
N SER A 50 10.54 -11.45 -9.45
CA SER A 50 10.50 -12.66 -8.61
C SER A 50 10.74 -12.38 -7.12
N THR A 51 11.46 -11.30 -6.78
CA THR A 51 11.70 -10.90 -5.39
C THR A 51 10.42 -10.38 -4.75
N PHE A 52 9.56 -9.67 -5.49
CA PHE A 52 8.27 -9.20 -4.96
C PHE A 52 7.33 -10.38 -4.70
N SER A 53 7.25 -11.33 -5.64
CA SER A 53 6.44 -12.54 -5.48
C SER A 53 6.90 -13.40 -4.30
N ARG A 54 8.22 -13.55 -4.09
CA ARG A 54 8.79 -14.25 -2.92
C ARG A 54 8.44 -13.60 -1.58
N ASN A 55 8.12 -12.30 -1.59
CA ASN A 55 7.70 -11.54 -0.42
C ASN A 55 6.17 -11.41 -0.33
N GLU A 56 5.42 -12.22 -1.09
CA GLU A 56 3.96 -12.23 -1.11
C GLU A 56 3.33 -10.87 -1.49
N MET A 57 4.06 -10.10 -2.30
CA MET A 57 3.61 -8.84 -2.89
C MET A 57 3.22 -9.08 -4.34
N THR A 58 1.94 -8.89 -4.65
CA THR A 58 1.38 -9.08 -6.00
C THR A 58 0.85 -7.76 -6.53
N PHE A 59 1.29 -7.39 -7.73
CA PHE A 59 0.87 -6.16 -8.39
C PHE A 59 0.23 -6.49 -9.74
N ASN A 60 -0.75 -5.69 -10.15
CA ASN A 60 -1.37 -5.79 -11.47
C ASN A 60 -0.43 -5.35 -12.58
N ALA A 61 0.46 -4.41 -12.28
CA ALA A 61 1.58 -4.02 -13.13
C ALA A 61 2.74 -3.51 -12.27
N MET A 62 3.95 -3.65 -12.81
CA MET A 62 5.17 -3.09 -12.24
C MET A 62 5.83 -2.23 -13.31
N VAL A 63 6.14 -0.97 -12.98
CA VAL A 63 6.66 0.01 -13.94
C VAL A 63 7.97 0.58 -13.42
N GLY A 64 9.06 0.34 -14.16
CA GLY A 64 10.36 0.96 -13.91
C GLY A 64 10.35 2.41 -14.42
N THR A 65 10.79 3.35 -13.58
CA THR A 65 10.65 4.79 -13.84
C THR A 65 11.86 5.60 -13.42
N CYS A 66 12.00 6.75 -14.06
CA CYS A 66 12.85 7.86 -13.65
C CYS A 66 11.96 9.04 -13.25
N PHE A 67 12.14 9.55 -12.03
CA PHE A 67 11.56 10.83 -11.57
C PHE A 67 12.62 11.78 -11.01
N ALA A 68 13.90 11.46 -11.18
CA ALA A 68 15.00 12.29 -10.73
C ALA A 68 14.96 13.66 -11.43
N LYS A 69 15.03 14.77 -10.67
CA LYS A 69 14.96 16.14 -11.18
C LYS A 69 16.19 16.96 -10.80
N GLY A 70 16.65 17.78 -11.74
CA GLY A 70 17.76 18.70 -11.57
C GLY A 70 19.13 18.03 -11.67
N GLY A 71 20.16 18.81 -11.36
CA GLY A 71 21.55 18.36 -11.40
C GLY A 71 22.16 18.35 -12.80
N ARG A 72 23.40 17.85 -12.90
CA ARG A 72 24.21 17.86 -14.13
C ARG A 72 23.60 17.05 -15.27
N PHE A 73 22.75 16.07 -14.97
CA PHE A 73 22.17 15.13 -15.94
C PHE A 73 20.71 15.45 -16.29
N GLU A 74 20.22 16.64 -15.95
CA GLU A 74 18.83 17.04 -16.18
C GLU A 74 18.39 16.90 -17.65
N GLN A 75 19.29 17.18 -18.60
CA GLN A 75 19.00 17.02 -20.03
C GLN A 75 18.69 15.57 -20.42
N ASN A 76 19.31 14.60 -19.72
CA ASN A 76 19.10 13.17 -19.97
C ASN A 76 17.89 12.64 -19.17
N TYR A 77 17.68 13.14 -17.95
CA TYR A 77 16.55 12.69 -17.13
C TYR A 77 15.22 13.24 -17.61
N ARG A 78 15.19 14.45 -18.17
CA ARG A 78 13.93 15.04 -18.66
C ARG A 78 13.14 14.13 -19.62
N PRO A 79 13.70 13.60 -20.72
CA PRO A 79 12.96 12.71 -21.60
C PRO A 79 12.53 11.41 -20.88
N LEU A 80 13.41 10.81 -20.07
CA LEU A 80 13.08 9.61 -19.29
C LEU A 80 11.93 9.84 -18.30
N ARG A 81 11.80 11.04 -17.73
CA ARG A 81 10.66 11.39 -16.87
C ARG A 81 9.35 11.52 -17.64
N GLU A 82 9.40 12.10 -18.84
CA GLU A 82 8.23 12.24 -19.71
C GLU A 82 7.75 10.85 -20.19
N GLU A 83 8.68 9.98 -20.55
CA GLU A 83 8.42 8.57 -20.84
C GLU A 83 7.84 7.85 -19.62
N SER A 84 8.47 7.98 -18.45
CA SER A 84 8.00 7.35 -17.20
C SER A 84 6.59 7.79 -16.82
N ALA A 85 6.28 9.08 -16.97
CA ALA A 85 4.93 9.60 -16.71
C ALA A 85 3.90 8.95 -17.64
N THR A 86 4.26 8.74 -18.91
CA THR A 86 3.40 8.09 -19.89
C THR A 86 3.19 6.61 -19.55
N MET A 87 4.26 5.88 -19.24
CA MET A 87 4.18 4.47 -18.83
C MET A 87 3.33 4.26 -17.59
N VAL A 88 3.47 5.12 -16.57
CA VAL A 88 2.65 5.04 -15.35
C VAL A 88 1.19 5.33 -15.67
N TRP A 89 0.91 6.34 -16.50
CA TRP A 89 -0.46 6.66 -16.90
C TRP A 89 -1.12 5.50 -17.65
N GLU A 90 -0.40 4.89 -18.59
CA GLU A 90 -0.88 3.72 -19.33
C GLU A 90 -1.16 2.53 -18.40
N ALA A 91 -0.29 2.27 -17.43
CA ALA A 91 -0.51 1.23 -16.43
C ALA A 91 -1.75 1.52 -15.55
N ILE A 92 -1.94 2.77 -15.11
CA ILE A 92 -3.13 3.17 -14.36
C ILE A 92 -4.39 2.92 -15.20
N MET A 93 -4.40 3.37 -16.45
CA MET A 93 -5.55 3.21 -17.33
C MET A 93 -5.86 1.73 -17.61
N ALA A 94 -4.84 0.92 -17.89
CA ALA A 94 -4.98 -0.50 -18.19
C ALA A 94 -5.48 -1.32 -17.00
N HIS A 95 -5.10 -0.95 -15.78
CA HIS A 95 -5.42 -1.71 -14.56
C HIS A 95 -6.46 -1.05 -13.65
N SER A 96 -6.99 0.11 -14.04
CA SER A 96 -8.08 0.76 -13.32
C SER A 96 -9.34 -0.12 -13.27
N ALA A 97 -10.06 -0.07 -12.15
CA ALA A 97 -11.35 -0.72 -12.05
C ALA A 97 -12.37 -0.03 -12.97
N ARG A 98 -13.10 -0.83 -13.77
CA ARG A 98 -14.11 -0.30 -14.72
C ARG A 98 -15.29 0.37 -14.03
N VAL A 99 -15.56 -0.01 -12.79
CA VAL A 99 -16.61 0.55 -11.95
C VAL A 99 -16.01 0.95 -10.60
N PRO A 100 -16.56 1.97 -9.93
CA PRO A 100 -16.13 2.32 -8.59
C PRO A 100 -16.20 1.12 -7.65
N VAL A 101 -15.07 0.81 -7.01
CA VAL A 101 -15.00 -0.30 -6.06
C VAL A 101 -15.42 0.21 -4.69
N ASP A 102 -16.62 -0.17 -4.26
CA ASP A 102 -17.10 0.07 -2.89
C ASP A 102 -16.61 -1.03 -1.96
N PHE A 103 -15.30 -1.01 -1.68
CA PHE A 103 -14.68 -2.01 -0.82
C PHE A 103 -15.16 -1.92 0.63
N LEU A 104 -15.68 -0.77 1.06
CA LEU A 104 -16.22 -0.59 2.41
C LEU A 104 -17.50 -1.41 2.61
N ARG A 105 -18.47 -1.31 1.69
CA ARG A 105 -19.71 -2.10 1.78
C ARG A 105 -19.45 -3.59 1.57
N GLN A 106 -18.58 -3.93 0.63
CA GLN A 106 -18.22 -5.33 0.36
C GLN A 106 -17.46 -5.99 1.53
N SER A 107 -16.77 -5.19 2.33
CA SER A 107 -16.02 -5.65 3.51
C SER A 107 -16.86 -5.84 4.78
N GLY A 108 -18.18 -5.65 4.72
CA GLY A 108 -19.05 -5.67 5.90
C GLY A 108 -19.23 -4.31 6.57
N GLY A 109 -18.90 -3.22 5.87
CA GLY A 109 -19.00 -1.85 6.37
C GLY A 109 -17.68 -1.28 6.90
N PHE A 110 -17.69 0.01 7.23
CA PHE A 110 -16.52 0.73 7.74
C PHE A 110 -16.01 0.14 9.07
N SER A 111 -16.92 -0.27 9.96
CA SER A 111 -16.60 -0.91 11.24
C SER A 111 -15.76 -2.17 11.08
N ALA A 112 -16.09 -3.00 10.10
CA ALA A 112 -15.35 -4.22 9.79
C ALA A 112 -13.93 -3.91 9.29
N VAL A 113 -13.75 -2.87 8.46
CA VAL A 113 -12.44 -2.42 8.00
C VAL A 113 -11.60 -1.91 9.17
N VAL A 114 -12.16 -1.04 10.01
CA VAL A 114 -11.48 -0.52 11.20
C VAL A 114 -11.06 -1.65 12.12
N ARG A 115 -11.92 -2.65 12.34
CA ARG A 115 -11.59 -3.83 13.13
C ARG A 115 -10.43 -4.63 12.54
N ARG A 116 -10.39 -4.84 11.22
CA ARG A 116 -9.27 -5.55 10.56
C ARG A 116 -7.95 -4.79 10.72
N VAL A 117 -7.97 -3.48 10.48
CA VAL A 117 -6.81 -2.60 10.67
C VAL A 117 -6.32 -2.65 12.11
N TRP A 118 -7.26 -2.57 13.06
CA TRP A 118 -6.98 -2.66 14.48
C TRP A 118 -6.31 -3.98 14.87
N ASN A 119 -6.88 -5.11 14.42
CA ASN A 119 -6.31 -6.43 14.67
C ASN A 119 -4.90 -6.58 14.10
N HIS A 120 -4.67 -6.08 12.89
CA HIS A 120 -3.35 -6.10 12.25
C HIS A 120 -2.33 -5.27 13.06
N PHE A 121 -2.72 -4.07 13.50
CA PHE A 121 -1.89 -3.22 14.35
C PHE A 121 -1.57 -3.88 15.71
N CYS A 122 -2.56 -4.51 16.34
CA CYS A 122 -2.36 -5.25 17.59
C CYS A 122 -1.39 -6.44 17.43
N ASN A 123 -1.50 -7.18 16.32
CA ASN A 123 -0.58 -8.27 16.00
C ASN A 123 0.85 -7.77 15.77
N TRP A 124 1.00 -6.57 15.18
CA TRP A 124 2.30 -5.96 14.90
C TRP A 124 3.03 -5.48 16.16
N ILE A 125 2.32 -4.92 17.15
CA ILE A 125 2.93 -4.35 18.38
C ILE A 125 3.08 -5.39 19.49
N GLY A 126 2.37 -6.52 19.38
CA GLY A 126 2.41 -7.63 20.33
C GLY A 126 1.43 -7.46 21.49
N GLN A 127 0.97 -8.61 22.02
CA GLN A 127 -0.14 -8.72 22.99
C GLN A 127 0.04 -7.89 24.27
N ASN A 128 1.28 -7.59 24.69
CA ASN A 128 1.54 -6.84 25.93
C ASN A 128 1.18 -5.35 25.84
N ALA A 129 1.08 -4.78 24.63
CA ALA A 129 0.63 -3.40 24.43
C ALA A 129 -0.91 -3.24 24.50
N TRP A 130 -1.67 -4.35 24.49
CA TRP A 130 -3.14 -4.32 24.39
C TRP A 130 -3.79 -3.55 25.55
N ARG A 131 -3.29 -3.73 26.77
CA ARG A 131 -3.97 -3.26 28.00
C ARG A 131 -3.99 -1.76 28.12
N TRP A 132 -2.97 -1.12 27.55
CA TRP A 132 -2.79 0.33 27.63
C TRP A 132 -3.55 1.07 26.53
N ILE A 133 -3.74 0.44 25.37
CA ILE A 133 -4.27 1.11 24.18
C ILE A 133 -5.81 1.03 24.07
N ASN A 134 -6.45 0.02 24.69
CA ASN A 134 -7.91 -0.18 24.61
C ASN A 134 -8.75 1.05 25.03
N GLN A 135 -8.35 1.80 26.07
CA GLN A 135 -9.08 3.01 26.48
C GLN A 135 -8.98 4.13 25.44
N HIS A 136 -7.78 4.37 24.89
CA HIS A 136 -7.57 5.42 23.90
C HIS A 136 -8.21 5.12 22.55
N VAL A 137 -8.30 3.85 22.19
CA VAL A 137 -8.96 3.41 20.95
C VAL A 137 -10.47 3.54 21.08
N ARG A 138 -11.03 3.18 22.23
CA ARG A 138 -12.47 3.37 22.48
C ARG A 138 -12.86 4.84 22.35
N ASP A 139 -12.04 5.73 22.91
CA ASP A 139 -12.22 7.18 22.76
C ASP A 139 -12.03 7.66 21.32
N MET A 140 -11.06 7.10 20.58
CA MET A 140 -10.84 7.43 19.17
C MET A 140 -12.00 6.96 18.29
N LEU A 141 -12.52 5.75 18.51
CA LEU A 141 -13.65 5.19 17.78
C LEU A 141 -14.91 6.02 18.02
N VAL A 142 -15.18 6.41 19.27
CA VAL A 142 -16.30 7.31 19.59
C VAL A 142 -16.12 8.67 18.89
N ARG A 143 -14.90 9.23 18.85
CA ARG A 143 -14.60 10.47 18.11
C ARG A 143 -14.76 10.35 16.60
N LEU A 144 -14.54 9.15 16.05
CA LEU A 144 -14.75 8.83 14.64
C LEU A 144 -16.23 8.56 14.31
N GLY A 145 -17.13 8.70 15.28
CA GLY A 145 -18.58 8.61 15.08
C GLY A 145 -19.19 7.23 15.36
N PHE A 146 -18.43 6.31 15.93
CA PHE A 146 -18.99 5.04 16.42
C PHE A 146 -19.82 5.24 17.68
N THR A 147 -20.88 4.46 17.84
CA THR A 147 -21.63 4.44 19.09
C THR A 147 -20.79 3.81 20.21
N SER A 148 -21.00 4.24 21.45
CA SER A 148 -20.27 3.71 22.62
C SER A 148 -20.43 2.19 22.81
N ASP A 149 -21.54 1.65 22.30
CA ASP A 149 -21.85 0.22 22.29
C ASP A 149 -21.07 -0.52 21.20
N GLU A 150 -20.98 -0.02 19.96
CA GLU A 150 -20.13 -0.60 18.90
C GLU A 150 -18.64 -0.51 19.26
N ALA A 151 -18.19 0.63 19.79
CA ALA A 151 -16.84 0.79 20.31
C ALA A 151 -16.62 -0.10 21.55
N GLY A 152 -17.69 -0.40 22.28
CA GLY A 152 -17.71 -1.36 23.38
C GLY A 152 -17.57 -2.80 22.91
N GLU A 153 -18.28 -3.23 21.87
CA GLU A 153 -18.18 -4.57 21.29
C GLU A 153 -16.82 -4.80 20.63
N VAL A 154 -16.29 -3.79 19.92
CA VAL A 154 -14.93 -3.81 19.36
C VAL A 154 -13.86 -3.75 20.45
N ALA A 155 -14.19 -3.37 21.68
CA ALA A 155 -13.26 -3.43 22.82
C ALA A 155 -13.46 -4.71 23.68
N GLN A 156 -14.69 -5.20 23.81
CA GLN A 156 -15.08 -6.34 24.65
C GLN A 156 -14.87 -7.70 23.97
N GLN A 157 -14.89 -7.79 22.63
CA GLN A 157 -14.52 -9.03 21.92
C GLN A 157 -13.01 -9.35 21.98
N PHE A 158 -12.27 -8.63 22.83
CA PHE A 158 -10.81 -8.67 22.94
C PHE A 158 -10.31 -8.63 24.41
N ASP A 159 -11.22 -8.74 25.39
CA ASP A 159 -10.92 -9.22 26.75
C ASP A 159 -10.89 -10.76 26.76
#